data_AF-A0A1B6MKW7-F1
#
_entry.id   AF-A0A1B6MKW7-F1
#
_cell.length_a   1.000
_cell.length_b   1.000
_cell.length_c   1.000
_cell.angle_alpha   90.00
_cell.angle_beta   90.00
_cell.angle_gamma   90.00
#
_symmetry.space_group_name_H-M   'P 1'
#
loop_
_entity.id
_entity.type
_entity.pdbx_description
1 polymer ?
#
loop_
_entity_poly.entity_id
_entity_poly.type
_entity_poly.pdbx_seq_one_letter_code
_entity_poly.pdbx_strand_id
1 'polypeptide(L)'
;RVNSHAAGASFVFAYCGVRDISRKLVLTETNGQITKIRFSKGFAFANVEAAAEFEEQRTRFFSEHERYDDYMEMREGLDLTSIAGFKENIIALADPDKMPWYASRVVFWVCSFCLLSWPLRLILEYNTAYVHYQVT
;
A
#
# COMPACT_ATOMS: atom_id res chain seq x y z
N ARG A 1 -13.17 31.60 -2.57
CA ARG A 1 -13.30 30.13 -2.70
C ARG A 1 -12.25 29.71 -3.71
N VAL A 2 -11.27 28.91 -3.30
CA VAL A 2 -10.25 28.38 -4.22
C VAL A 2 -10.92 27.23 -4.98
N ASN A 3 -11.01 27.34 -6.30
CA ASN A 3 -11.55 26.28 -7.15
C ASN A 3 -10.43 25.28 -7.43
N SER A 4 -10.35 24.21 -6.64
CA SER A 4 -9.47 23.08 -6.93
C SER A 4 -10.13 22.22 -8.00
N HIS A 5 -9.49 22.05 -9.14
CA HIS A 5 -9.94 21.14 -10.20
C HIS A 5 -9.20 19.82 -10.08
N ALA A 6 -9.90 18.70 -10.24
CA ALA A 6 -9.30 17.37 -10.27
C ALA A 6 -9.81 16.63 -11.52
N ALA A 7 -8.89 16.01 -12.24
CA ALA A 7 -9.20 15.17 -13.40
C ALA A 7 -8.47 13.83 -13.24
N GLY A 8 -9.05 12.78 -13.80
CA GLY A 8 -8.47 11.44 -13.76
C GLY A 8 -8.74 10.69 -15.06
N ALA A 9 -7.79 9.86 -15.46
CA ALA A 9 -7.90 8.93 -16.57
C ALA A 9 -7.44 7.54 -16.12
N SER A 10 -7.95 6.50 -16.77
CA SER A 10 -7.58 5.11 -16.49
C SER A 10 -7.23 4.40 -17.80
N PHE A 11 -6.15 3.63 -17.77
CA PHE A 11 -5.77 2.71 -18.85
C PHE A 11 -6.31 1.31 -18.54
N VAL A 12 -7.09 0.74 -19.46
CA VAL A 12 -7.72 -0.58 -19.27
C VAL A 12 -6.82 -1.66 -19.85
N PHE A 13 -6.07 -2.34 -18.99
CA PHE A 13 -5.11 -3.38 -19.36
C PHE A 13 -5.75 -4.72 -19.80
N ALA A 14 -7.08 -4.86 -19.75
CA ALA A 14 -7.77 -6.13 -20.02
C ALA A 14 -7.47 -6.72 -21.40
N TYR A 15 -7.15 -5.88 -22.39
CA TYR A 15 -6.86 -6.28 -23.76
C TYR A 15 -5.38 -6.64 -23.99
N CYS A 16 -4.48 -6.27 -23.07
CA CYS A 16 -3.04 -6.48 -23.18
C CYS A 16 -2.58 -7.83 -22.59
N GLY A 17 -3.46 -8.53 -21.87
CA GLY A 17 -3.11 -9.70 -21.06
C GLY A 17 -2.48 -9.31 -19.72
N VAL A 18 -2.69 -10.14 -18.70
CA VAL A 18 -2.26 -9.88 -17.32
C VAL A 18 -1.46 -11.07 -16.80
N ARG A 19 -0.34 -10.78 -16.14
CA ARG A 19 0.46 -11.79 -15.44
C ARG A 19 1.01 -11.21 -14.15
N ASP A 20 0.75 -11.91 -13.06
CA ASP A 20 1.35 -11.61 -11.76
C ASP A 20 2.84 -11.97 -11.78
N ILE A 21 3.69 -10.98 -11.47
CA ILE A 21 5.15 -11.13 -11.35
C ILE A 21 5.63 -10.77 -9.94
N SER A 22 4.71 -10.67 -8.99
CA SER A 22 5.00 -10.39 -7.58
C SER A 22 5.90 -11.48 -6.98
N ARG A 23 6.83 -11.07 -6.13
CA ARG A 23 7.73 -12.02 -5.46
C ARG A 23 6.95 -12.89 -4.49
N LYS A 24 7.37 -14.13 -4.22
CA LYS A 24 6.71 -14.91 -3.17
C LYS A 24 6.98 -14.26 -1.80
N LEU A 25 5.93 -13.86 -1.08
CA LEU A 25 6.06 -13.34 0.28
C LEU A 25 6.37 -14.51 1.23
N VAL A 26 7.55 -14.50 1.82
CA VAL A 26 7.99 -15.50 2.81
C VAL A 26 8.31 -14.75 4.11
N LEU A 27 7.52 -15.00 5.16
CA LEU A 27 7.65 -14.33 6.45
C LEU A 27 8.55 -15.09 7.44
N THR A 28 9.18 -16.19 7.01
CA THR A 28 9.92 -17.13 7.87
C THR A 28 11.11 -16.52 8.61
N GLU A 29 11.74 -15.47 8.07
CA GLU A 29 12.90 -14.82 8.68
C GLU A 29 12.53 -13.68 9.65
N THR A 30 11.23 -13.45 9.83
CA THR A 30 10.75 -12.33 10.65
C THR A 30 10.76 -12.75 12.11
N ASN A 31 11.80 -12.36 12.85
CA ASN A 31 12.00 -12.72 14.26
C ASN A 31 10.93 -12.18 15.24
N GLY A 32 9.96 -11.39 14.75
CA GLY A 32 8.91 -10.79 15.56
C GLY A 32 7.64 -11.64 15.61
N GLN A 33 6.97 -11.63 16.77
CA GLN A 33 5.64 -12.27 16.90
C GLN A 33 4.57 -11.52 16.08
N ILE A 34 4.71 -10.19 15.95
CA ILE A 34 3.82 -9.34 15.15
C ILE A 34 4.62 -8.79 13.96
N THR A 35 4.02 -8.85 12.77
CA THR A 35 4.58 -8.27 11.54
C THR A 35 3.57 -7.32 10.90
N LYS A 36 3.94 -6.07 10.71
CA LYS A 36 3.18 -5.09 9.90
C LYS A 36 3.64 -5.18 8.46
N ILE A 37 2.72 -5.56 7.58
CA ILE A 37 2.94 -5.69 6.14
C ILE A 37 2.28 -4.50 5.46
N ARG A 38 3.08 -3.72 4.73
CA ARG A 38 2.61 -2.66 3.85
C ARG A 38 2.71 -3.13 2.41
N PHE A 39 1.57 -3.27 1.76
CA PHE A 39 1.45 -3.57 0.35
C PHE A 39 1.52 -2.28 -0.47
N SER A 40 2.43 -2.23 -1.43
CA SER A 40 2.43 -1.23 -2.50
C SER A 40 1.99 -1.88 -3.81
N LYS A 41 1.31 -1.12 -4.66
CA LYS A 41 0.91 -1.57 -5.99
C LYS A 41 1.93 -1.05 -7.00
N GLY A 42 2.36 -1.90 -7.92
CA GLY A 42 3.18 -1.54 -9.07
C GLY A 42 2.63 -2.25 -10.30
N PHE A 43 3.05 -1.83 -11.48
CA PHE A 43 2.76 -2.51 -12.73
C PHE A 43 3.98 -2.45 -13.63
N ALA A 44 4.06 -3.37 -14.57
CA ALA A 44 5.07 -3.36 -15.62
C ALA A 44 4.42 -3.79 -16.94
N PHE A 45 4.91 -3.24 -18.04
CA PHE A 45 4.45 -3.61 -19.38
C PHE A 45 5.25 -4.79 -19.90
N ALA A 46 4.54 -5.82 -20.37
CA ALA A 46 5.16 -6.97 -21.02
C ALA A 46 5.42 -6.73 -22.53
N ASN A 47 4.66 -5.83 -23.16
CA ASN A 47 4.77 -5.49 -24.58
C ASN A 47 5.05 -3.99 -24.75
N VAL A 48 5.92 -3.66 -25.71
CA VAL A 48 6.26 -2.28 -26.08
C VAL A 48 5.04 -1.54 -26.63
N GLU A 49 4.14 -2.22 -27.35
CA GLU A 49 2.92 -1.61 -27.89
C GLU A 49 2.00 -1.10 -26.77
N ALA A 50 1.77 -1.92 -25.74
CA ALA A 50 0.96 -1.53 -24.58
C ALA A 50 1.61 -0.39 -23.77
N ALA A 51 2.94 -0.39 -23.67
CA ALA A 51 3.67 0.71 -23.05
C ALA A 51 3.51 2.01 -23.87
N ALA A 52 3.60 1.93 -25.20
CA ALA A 52 3.43 3.08 -26.09
C ALA A 52 2.01 3.65 -26.02
N GLU A 53 0.98 2.81 -26.02
CA GLU A 53 -0.42 3.23 -25.92
C GLU A 53 -0.71 3.93 -24.56
N PHE A 54 -0.17 3.38 -23.46
CA PHE A 54 -0.26 4.01 -22.15
C PHE A 54 0.42 5.39 -22.12
N GLU A 55 1.63 5.48 -22.69
CA GLU A 55 2.38 6.74 -22.76
C GLU A 55 1.71 7.79 -23.65
N GLU A 56 1.09 7.37 -24.75
CA GLU A 56 0.30 8.24 -25.61
C GLU A 56 -0.93 8.77 -24.86
N GLN A 57 -1.70 7.89 -24.20
CA GLN A 57 -2.85 8.30 -23.39
C GLN A 57 -2.43 9.29 -22.29
N ARG A 58 -1.31 9.00 -21.61
CA ARG A 58 -0.75 9.84 -20.56
C ARG A 58 -0.36 11.22 -21.10
N THR A 59 0.42 11.26 -22.18
CA THR A 59 0.88 12.51 -22.82
C THR A 59 -0.31 13.34 -23.28
N ARG A 60 -1.32 12.70 -23.88
CA ARG A 60 -2.56 13.36 -24.31
C ARG A 60 -3.29 13.99 -23.11
N PHE A 61 -3.53 13.21 -22.06
CA PHE A 61 -4.18 13.67 -20.84
C PHE A 61 -3.48 14.90 -20.26
N PHE A 62 -2.16 14.89 -20.20
CA PHE A 62 -1.39 16.03 -19.71
C PHE A 62 -1.45 17.25 -20.62
N SER A 63 -1.29 17.08 -21.92
CA SER A 63 -1.33 18.20 -22.87
C SER A 63 -2.69 18.92 -22.87
N GLU A 64 -3.76 18.17 -22.61
CA GLU A 64 -5.10 18.72 -22.47
C GLU A 64 -5.25 19.52 -21.16
N HIS A 65 -4.54 19.14 -20.10
CA HIS A 65 -4.69 19.75 -18.76
C HIS A 65 -3.63 20.80 -18.39
N GLU A 66 -2.51 20.85 -19.11
CA GLU A 66 -1.38 21.78 -18.88
C GLU A 66 -1.82 23.25 -18.85
N ARG A 67 -2.87 23.62 -19.58
CA ARG A 67 -3.35 25.01 -19.69
C ARG A 67 -4.19 25.50 -18.52
N TYR A 68 -4.66 24.60 -17.65
CA TYR A 68 -5.59 24.98 -16.58
C TYR A 68 -4.90 25.36 -15.27
N ASP A 69 -3.65 24.94 -15.04
CA ASP A 69 -2.93 25.21 -13.79
C ASP A 69 -1.40 25.17 -13.97
N ASP A 70 -0.71 26.23 -13.52
CA ASP A 70 0.75 26.28 -13.46
C ASP A 70 1.32 25.33 -12.39
N TYR A 71 0.50 24.92 -11.40
CA TYR A 71 0.87 24.07 -10.27
C TYR A 71 0.06 22.77 -10.24
N MET A 72 0.17 21.96 -11.30
CA MET A 72 -0.50 20.66 -11.38
C MET A 72 0.22 19.59 -10.53
N GLU A 73 -0.49 18.97 -9.58
CA GLU A 73 -0.02 17.75 -8.88
C GLU A 73 -0.49 16.51 -9.65
N MET A 74 0.46 15.68 -10.09
CA MET A 74 0.14 14.41 -10.75
C MET A 74 0.23 13.23 -9.77
N ARG A 75 -0.76 12.33 -9.84
CA ARG A 75 -0.73 11.04 -9.16
C ARG A 75 -1.02 9.92 -10.15
N GLU A 76 -0.05 9.02 -10.30
CA GLU A 76 -0.22 7.75 -11.02
C GLU A 76 -0.43 6.63 -10.00
N GLY A 77 -1.25 5.65 -10.36
CA GLY A 77 -1.48 4.49 -9.51
C GLY A 77 -2.06 3.34 -10.30
N LEU A 78 -1.83 2.13 -9.79
CA LEU A 78 -2.55 0.95 -10.22
C LEU A 78 -3.73 0.76 -9.28
N ASP A 79 -4.92 0.51 -9.84
CA ASP A 79 -6.03 0.01 -9.05
C ASP A 79 -6.35 -1.45 -9.39
N LEU A 80 -6.54 -2.24 -8.34
CA LEU A 80 -6.88 -3.65 -8.43
C LEU A 80 -8.40 -3.77 -8.37
N THR A 81 -9.10 -3.15 -9.32
CA THR A 81 -10.56 -3.09 -9.36
C THR A 81 -11.23 -4.47 -9.38
N SER A 82 -10.50 -5.50 -9.83
CA SER A 82 -10.93 -6.89 -9.79
C SER A 82 -10.92 -7.51 -8.38
N ILE A 83 -10.21 -6.91 -7.42
CA ILE A 83 -10.08 -7.41 -6.05
C ILE A 83 -10.85 -6.49 -5.11
N ALA A 84 -12.04 -6.94 -4.71
CA ALA A 84 -12.85 -6.21 -3.74
C ALA A 84 -12.13 -6.16 -2.37
N GLY A 85 -11.86 -4.95 -1.88
CA GLY A 85 -11.39 -4.73 -0.50
C GLY A 85 -9.90 -4.95 -0.28
N PHE A 86 -9.05 -4.70 -1.28
CA PHE A 86 -7.59 -4.71 -1.10
C PHE A 86 -7.16 -3.81 0.07
N LYS A 87 -6.46 -4.39 1.06
CA LYS A 87 -5.94 -3.67 2.22
C LYS A 87 -4.44 -3.44 2.07
N GLU A 88 -4.04 -2.18 1.95
CA GLU A 88 -2.63 -1.80 1.84
C GLU A 88 -1.84 -2.09 3.11
N ASN A 89 -2.48 -2.10 4.28
CA ASN A 89 -1.80 -2.35 5.54
C ASN A 89 -2.47 -3.53 6.24
N ILE A 90 -1.67 -4.56 6.51
CA ILE A 90 -2.12 -5.79 7.19
C ILE A 90 -1.17 -6.08 8.35
N ILE A 91 -1.72 -6.61 9.43
CA ILE A 91 -0.95 -7.11 10.57
C ILE A 91 -1.03 -8.63 10.53
N ALA A 92 0.13 -9.27 10.41
CA ALA A 92 0.28 -10.72 10.51
C ALA A 92 0.81 -11.07 11.91
N LEU A 93 0.22 -12.10 12.50
CA LEU A 93 0.66 -12.68 13.77
C LEU A 93 1.30 -14.04 13.48
N ALA A 94 2.47 -14.31 14.05
CA ALA A 94 3.21 -15.55 13.83
C ALA A 94 2.42 -16.79 14.31
N ASP A 95 1.71 -16.64 15.43
CA ASP A 95 0.85 -17.68 16.01
C ASP A 95 -0.50 -17.04 16.43
N PRO A 96 -1.60 -17.30 15.70
CA PRO A 96 -2.93 -16.74 16.00
C PRO A 96 -3.41 -16.99 17.42
N ASP A 97 -3.02 -18.13 18.01
CA ASP A 97 -3.49 -18.56 19.33
C ASP A 97 -2.64 -17.98 20.48
N LYS A 98 -1.44 -17.46 20.17
CA LYS A 98 -0.52 -16.86 21.13
C LYS A 98 -0.30 -15.38 20.85
N MET A 99 -1.29 -14.57 21.23
CA MET A 99 -1.12 -13.12 21.19
C MET A 99 -0.11 -12.66 22.25
N PRO A 100 0.90 -11.85 21.90
CA PRO A 100 1.87 -11.35 22.88
C PRO A 100 1.19 -10.55 23.98
N TRP A 101 1.70 -10.68 25.20
CA TRP A 101 1.20 -9.95 26.37
C TRP A 101 1.22 -8.43 26.15
N TYR A 102 2.23 -7.89 25.47
CA TYR A 102 2.36 -6.45 25.19
C TYR A 102 1.32 -5.93 24.17
N ALA A 103 0.68 -6.82 23.41
CA ALA A 103 -0.42 -6.49 22.50
C ALA A 103 -1.81 -6.75 23.13
N SER A 104 -1.87 -7.27 24.35
CA SER A 104 -3.13 -7.52 25.07
C SER A 104 -3.87 -6.23 25.40
N ARG A 105 -5.20 -6.27 25.21
CA ARG A 105 -6.11 -5.18 25.60
C ARG A 105 -6.04 -4.90 27.11
N VAL A 106 -5.91 -5.93 27.94
CA VAL A 106 -5.86 -5.78 29.41
C VAL A 106 -4.58 -5.05 29.82
N VAL A 107 -3.44 -5.48 29.29
CA VAL A 107 -2.14 -4.84 29.55
C VAL A 107 -2.16 -3.39 29.10
N PHE A 108 -2.74 -3.10 27.93
CA PHE A 108 -2.90 -1.73 27.45
C PHE A 108 -3.66 -0.84 28.45
N TRP A 109 -4.82 -1.28 28.95
CA TRP A 109 -5.61 -0.49 29.90
C TRP A 109 -4.91 -0.31 31.25
N VAL A 110 -4.27 -1.35 31.77
CA VAL A 110 -3.50 -1.27 33.02
C VAL A 110 -2.34 -0.29 32.86
N CYS A 111 -1.54 -0.41 31.80
CA CYS A 111 -0.46 0.54 31.51
C CYS A 111 -0.99 1.96 31.30
N SER A 112 -2.13 2.13 30.64
CA SER A 112 -2.76 3.43 30.44
C SER A 112 -3.20 4.06 31.76
N PHE A 113 -3.77 3.28 32.68
CA PHE A 113 -4.14 3.74 34.02
C PHE A 113 -2.90 4.13 34.85
N CYS A 114 -1.81 3.38 34.71
CA CYS A 114 -0.52 3.68 35.35
C CYS A 114 0.29 4.78 34.66
N LEU A 115 -0.26 5.48 33.63
CA LEU A 115 0.45 6.48 32.82
C LEU A 115 1.70 5.96 32.09
N LEU A 116 1.82 4.64 31.91
CA LEU A 116 2.89 3.93 31.22
C LEU A 116 2.50 3.55 29.77
N SER A 117 1.58 4.27 29.16
CA SER A 117 1.15 4.00 27.78
C SER A 117 2.28 4.21 26.75
N TRP A 118 3.17 5.17 27.00
CA TRP A 118 4.31 5.48 26.13
C TRP A 118 5.38 4.39 26.10
N PRO A 119 5.92 3.90 27.24
CA PRO A 119 6.89 2.80 27.22
C PRO A 119 6.30 1.49 26.67
N LEU A 120 5.01 1.23 26.88
CA LEU A 120 4.34 0.09 26.24
C LEU A 120 4.38 0.19 24.71
N ARG A 121 4.16 1.38 24.14
CA ARG A 121 4.25 1.60 22.69
C ARG A 121 5.66 1.38 22.16
N LEU A 122 6.70 1.78 22.91
CA LEU A 122 8.09 1.49 22.53
C LEU A 122 8.38 0.00 22.48
N ILE A 123 7.92 -0.75 23.50
CA ILE A 123 8.09 -2.22 23.53
C ILE A 123 7.36 -2.87 22.35
N LEU A 124 6.15 -2.42 22.06
CA LEU A 124 5.36 -2.92 20.94
C LEU A 124 6.06 -2.62 19.60
N GLU A 125 6.56 -1.41 19.41
CA GLU A 125 7.27 -0.99 18.20
C GLU A 125 8.58 -1.78 18.00
N TYR A 126 9.35 -1.99 19.07
CA TYR A 126 10.59 -2.75 19.04
C TYR A 126 10.37 -4.23 18.68
N ASN A 127 9.28 -4.83 19.16
CA ASN A 127 8.95 -6.23 18.87
C ASN A 127 8.12 -6.43 17.60
N THR A 128 7.68 -5.34 16.96
CA THR A 128 6.92 -5.41 15.71
C THR A 128 7.88 -5.34 14.53
N ALA A 129 7.86 -6.36 13.69
CA ALA A 129 8.61 -6.34 12.46
C ALA A 129 7.85 -5.60 11.35
N TYR A 130 8.59 -5.01 10.41
CA TYR A 130 8.05 -4.24 9.29
C TYR A 130 8.47 -4.87 7.96
N VAL A 131 7.48 -5.15 7.12
CA VAL A 131 7.70 -5.70 5.79
C VAL A 131 7.01 -4.82 4.77
N HIS A 132 7.76 -4.35 3.77
CA HIS A 132 7.21 -3.67 2.62
C HIS A 132 7.18 -4.65 1.45
N TYR A 133 6.00 -4.86 0.87
CA TYR A 133 5.81 -5.82 -0.21
C TYR A 133 5.13 -5.14 -1.40
N GLN A 134 5.75 -5.24 -2.57
CA GLN A 134 5.20 -4.69 -3.79
C GLN A 134 4.48 -5.79 -4.59
N VAL A 135 3.19 -5.59 -4.80
CA VAL A 135 2.36 -6.38 -5.73
C VAL A 135 2.57 -5.80 -7.13
N THR A 136 2.96 -6.62 -8.11
CA THR A 136 3.24 -6.19 -9.51
C THR A 136 2.67 -7.16 -10.52
#